data_AF-A0A957Q6Y2-F1
#
_entry.id   AF-A0A957Q6Y2-F1
#
_cell.length_a   1.000
_cell.length_b   1.000
_cell.length_c   1.000
_cell.angle_alpha   90.00
_cell.angle_beta   90.00
_cell.angle_gamma   90.00
#
_symmetry.space_group_name_H-M   'P 1'
#
loop_
_entity.id
_entity.type
_entity.pdbx_description
1 polymer ?
#
loop_
_entity_poly.entity_id
_entity_poly.type
_entity_poly.pdbx_seq_one_letter_code
_entity_poly.pdbx_strand_id
1 'polypeptide(L)'
;MTATLAEAEIETQEFLTVKTDHLITEDDAPVDNLFSEKQQRLLTEPLYTSWPGPGDDRPFLVTANVGLFMVNQNPAIVPDVLLSLDVVMPEDWWSMEGRSYAVWQLGKTPDLVVEIVSNRKGDELGDKLRKYEQLRVPIYVVLDPDRQIQ
;
A
#
# COMPACT_ATOMS: atom_id res chain seq x y z
N MET A 1 -11.93 -27.41 -52.58
CA MET A 1 -11.97 -28.22 -51.34
C MET A 1 -11.76 -27.24 -50.20
N THR A 2 -12.87 -26.77 -49.62
CA THR A 2 -12.91 -25.75 -48.56
C THR A 2 -12.79 -26.46 -47.22
N ALA A 3 -11.74 -26.19 -46.45
CA ALA A 3 -11.62 -26.66 -45.08
C ALA A 3 -12.16 -25.57 -44.15
N THR A 4 -13.30 -25.85 -43.54
CA THR A 4 -13.87 -25.04 -42.46
C THR A 4 -13.13 -25.39 -41.17
N LEU A 5 -12.38 -24.44 -40.60
CA LEU A 5 -11.83 -24.57 -39.25
C LEU A 5 -12.91 -24.10 -38.28
N ALA A 6 -13.33 -25.00 -37.39
CA ALA A 6 -14.22 -24.69 -36.30
C ALA A 6 -13.47 -23.84 -35.26
N GLU A 7 -14.02 -22.67 -34.93
CA GLU A 7 -13.55 -21.83 -33.82
C GLU A 7 -13.86 -22.56 -32.52
N ALA A 8 -12.81 -22.89 -31.75
CA ALA A 8 -12.97 -23.41 -30.41
C ALA A 8 -13.37 -22.24 -29.49
N GLU A 9 -14.59 -22.30 -28.95
CA GLU A 9 -15.05 -21.41 -27.89
C GLU A 9 -14.14 -21.59 -26.68
N ILE A 10 -13.39 -20.54 -26.35
CA ILE A 10 -12.61 -20.47 -25.12
C ILE A 10 -13.59 -20.17 -23.99
N GLU A 11 -13.85 -21.18 -23.16
CA GLU A 11 -14.66 -21.07 -21.97
C GLU A 11 -13.98 -20.12 -20.97
N THR A 12 -14.46 -18.87 -20.91
CA THR A 12 -14.00 -17.87 -19.94
C THR A 12 -14.31 -18.36 -18.54
N GLN A 13 -13.29 -18.77 -17.78
CA GLN A 13 -13.41 -18.99 -16.34
C GLN A 13 -13.84 -17.67 -15.67
N GLU A 14 -15.03 -17.64 -15.08
CA GLU A 14 -15.44 -16.60 -14.15
C GLU A 14 -14.48 -16.60 -12.96
N PHE A 15 -13.55 -15.64 -12.94
CA PHE A 15 -12.84 -15.30 -11.72
C PHE A 15 -13.86 -14.74 -10.73
N LEU A 16 -13.93 -15.32 -9.53
CA LEU A 16 -14.74 -14.81 -8.42
C LEU A 16 -14.34 -13.35 -8.15
N THR A 17 -15.14 -12.40 -8.61
CA THR A 17 -14.95 -10.98 -8.28
C THR A 17 -15.12 -10.80 -6.76
N VAL A 18 -14.04 -10.41 -6.09
CA VAL A 18 -14.06 -10.09 -4.67
C VAL A 18 -14.85 -8.79 -4.49
N LYS A 19 -15.96 -8.82 -3.74
CA LYS A 19 -16.72 -7.60 -3.43
C LYS A 19 -15.92 -6.70 -2.49
N THR A 20 -15.71 -5.44 -2.86
CA THR A 20 -14.88 -4.49 -2.09
C THR A 20 -15.63 -3.21 -1.69
N ASP A 21 -16.90 -3.05 -2.08
CA ASP A 21 -17.74 -1.86 -1.81
C ASP A 21 -17.88 -1.49 -0.32
N HIS A 22 -17.59 -2.43 0.59
CA HIS A 22 -17.65 -2.22 2.04
C HIS A 22 -16.33 -1.69 2.63
N LEU A 23 -15.23 -1.69 1.88
CA LEU A 23 -13.93 -1.23 2.37
C LEU A 23 -13.90 0.31 2.46
N ILE A 24 -13.34 0.82 3.55
CA ILE A 24 -13.18 2.25 3.79
C ILE A 24 -11.75 2.64 3.41
N THR A 25 -11.60 3.36 2.30
CA THR A 25 -10.30 3.76 1.75
C THR A 25 -9.84 5.14 2.25
N GLU A 26 -10.79 6.00 2.65
CA GLU A 26 -10.54 7.31 3.24
C GLU A 26 -11.29 7.40 4.57
N ASP A 27 -10.59 7.75 5.66
CA ASP A 27 -11.20 8.00 6.96
C ASP A 27 -11.05 9.47 7.39
N ASP A 28 -12.02 9.98 8.15
CA ASP A 28 -11.97 11.33 8.73
C ASP A 28 -11.14 11.34 10.03
N ALA A 29 -10.03 10.58 10.05
CA ALA A 29 -9.15 10.45 11.21
C ALA A 29 -8.47 11.80 11.57
N PRO A 30 -7.93 11.93 12.80
CA PRO A 30 -7.27 13.16 13.25
C PRO A 30 -6.20 13.62 12.27
N VAL A 31 -6.21 14.91 11.93
CA VAL A 31 -5.27 15.49 10.98
C VAL A 31 -3.83 15.40 11.48
N ASP A 32 -2.92 15.17 10.53
CA ASP A 32 -1.49 15.25 10.73
C ASP A 32 -1.02 16.65 11.18
N ASN A 33 0.13 16.69 11.84
CA ASN A 33 0.80 17.96 12.12
C ASN A 33 1.66 18.37 10.92
N LEU A 34 2.05 19.66 10.86
CA LEU A 34 2.84 20.18 9.73
C LEU A 34 4.20 19.48 9.56
N PHE A 35 4.77 18.92 10.62
CA PHE A 35 6.04 18.21 10.51
C PHE A 35 5.83 16.84 9.85
N SER A 36 4.89 16.02 10.34
CA SER A 36 4.60 14.70 9.77
C SER A 36 4.19 14.81 8.30
N GLU A 37 3.31 15.77 7.98
CA GLU A 37 2.89 16.07 6.61
C GLU A 37 4.08 16.37 5.68
N LYS A 38 5.04 17.19 6.13
CA LYS A 38 6.23 17.53 5.32
C LYS A 38 7.15 16.32 5.14
N GLN A 39 7.32 15.52 6.19
CA GLN A 39 8.14 14.32 6.13
C GLN A 39 7.56 13.27 5.18
N GLN A 40 6.24 13.03 5.22
CA GLN A 40 5.57 12.12 4.29
C GLN A 40 5.86 12.48 2.82
N ARG A 41 5.81 13.77 2.46
CA ARG A 41 6.20 14.22 1.11
C ARG A 41 7.69 14.06 0.82
N LEU A 42 8.55 14.44 1.77
CA LEU A 42 10.01 14.36 1.59
C LEU A 42 10.55 12.92 1.56
N LEU A 43 9.81 11.96 2.10
CA LEU A 43 10.16 10.54 2.06
C LEU A 43 9.61 9.81 0.83
N THR A 44 8.71 10.44 0.07
CA THR A 44 8.11 9.84 -1.13
C THR A 44 8.56 10.51 -2.43
N GLU A 45 8.43 11.82 -2.55
CA GLU A 45 8.74 12.57 -3.79
C GLU A 45 10.17 12.38 -4.30
N PRO A 46 11.23 12.33 -3.45
CA PRO A 46 12.59 12.10 -3.93
C PRO A 46 12.80 10.75 -4.60
N LEU A 47 12.06 9.71 -4.20
CA LEU A 47 12.17 8.39 -4.82
C LEU A 47 11.65 8.45 -6.27
N TYR A 48 10.54 9.13 -6.51
CA TYR A 48 10.01 9.29 -7.86
C TYR A 48 10.80 10.26 -8.74
N THR A 49 11.48 11.24 -8.16
CA THR A 49 12.18 12.28 -8.93
C THR A 49 13.65 11.97 -9.16
N SER A 50 14.29 11.19 -8.29
CA SER A 50 15.75 11.06 -8.26
C SER A 50 16.27 9.63 -8.13
N TRP A 51 15.44 8.66 -7.72
CA TRP A 51 15.86 7.26 -7.65
C TRP A 51 15.44 6.53 -8.95
N PRO A 52 16.39 5.91 -9.69
CA PRO A 52 16.05 5.12 -10.89
C PRO A 52 15.31 3.81 -10.58
N GLY A 53 14.89 3.60 -9.33
CA GLY A 53 14.31 2.35 -8.86
C GLY A 53 15.35 1.29 -8.48
N PRO A 54 14.91 0.06 -8.18
CA PRO A 54 15.76 -1.02 -7.69
C PRO A 54 16.71 -1.65 -8.73
N GLY A 55 16.84 -1.06 -9.92
CA GLY A 55 17.65 -1.56 -11.04
C GLY A 55 16.86 -2.41 -12.03
N ASP A 56 17.45 -2.69 -13.20
CA ASP A 56 16.88 -3.55 -14.25
C ASP A 56 15.45 -3.16 -14.70
N ASP A 57 15.16 -1.85 -14.72
CA ASP A 57 13.83 -1.29 -15.05
C ASP A 57 12.68 -1.84 -14.18
N ARG A 58 13.00 -2.43 -13.03
CA ARG A 58 12.02 -3.01 -12.11
C ARG A 58 11.17 -1.88 -11.49
N PRO A 59 9.84 -2.05 -11.45
CA PRO A 59 8.95 -1.02 -10.95
C PRO A 59 9.01 -0.94 -9.42
N PHE A 60 8.54 0.19 -8.88
CA PHE A 60 8.30 0.34 -7.47
C PHE A 60 7.09 1.25 -7.24
N LEU A 61 6.44 1.05 -6.10
CA LEU A 61 5.37 1.88 -5.59
C LEU A 61 5.81 2.48 -4.26
N VAL A 62 5.68 3.80 -4.13
CA VAL A 62 5.87 4.52 -2.88
C VAL A 62 4.63 5.37 -2.65
N THR A 63 4.00 5.23 -1.48
CA THR A 63 2.79 5.99 -1.14
C THR A 63 2.94 6.61 0.23
N ALA A 64 2.25 7.73 0.45
CA ALA A 64 2.08 8.32 1.76
C ALA A 64 0.60 8.33 2.14
N ASN A 65 0.30 7.96 3.39
CA ASN A 65 -1.06 7.98 3.94
C ASN A 65 -2.09 7.22 3.08
N VAL A 66 -1.74 6.02 2.60
CA VAL A 66 -2.60 5.16 1.78
C VAL A 66 -2.94 3.88 2.55
N GLY A 67 -4.22 3.47 2.51
CA GLY A 67 -4.71 2.27 3.19
C GLY A 67 -4.06 0.98 2.70
N LEU A 68 -3.54 0.20 3.64
CA LEU A 68 -3.01 -1.15 3.48
C LEU A 68 -4.01 -2.17 4.03
N PHE A 69 -4.54 -3.00 3.13
CA PHE A 69 -5.46 -4.08 3.45
C PHE A 69 -4.78 -5.44 3.32
N MET A 70 -4.71 -6.19 4.42
CA MET A 70 -4.27 -7.59 4.40
C MET A 70 -5.32 -8.53 3.81
N VAL A 71 -6.55 -8.30 4.28
CA VAL A 71 -7.74 -9.06 3.99
C VAL A 71 -8.81 -8.07 3.59
N ASN A 72 -9.84 -8.56 2.91
CA ASN A 72 -10.96 -7.75 2.47
C ASN A 72 -11.91 -7.38 3.64
N GLN A 73 -11.37 -6.69 4.66
CA GLN A 73 -12.05 -6.25 5.87
C GLN A 73 -11.45 -4.92 6.39
N ASN A 74 -12.27 -4.17 7.13
CA ASN A 74 -11.88 -2.93 7.80
C ASN A 74 -11.42 -3.17 9.26
N PRO A 75 -10.67 -2.22 9.86
CA PRO A 75 -10.08 -1.05 9.21
C PRO A 75 -8.79 -1.43 8.47
N ALA A 76 -8.45 -0.65 7.45
CA ALA A 76 -7.11 -0.68 6.88
C ALA A 76 -6.07 -0.29 7.94
N ILE A 77 -4.82 -0.68 7.71
CA ILE A 77 -3.69 -0.04 8.37
C ILE A 77 -3.24 1.08 7.45
N VAL A 78 -2.99 2.28 7.97
CA VAL A 78 -2.55 3.42 7.14
C VAL A 78 -1.12 3.78 7.56
N PRO A 79 -0.10 3.37 6.80
CA PRO A 79 1.27 3.80 7.03
C PRO A 79 1.46 5.27 6.64
N ASP A 80 2.31 6.00 7.36
CA ASP A 80 2.74 7.32 6.91
C ASP A 80 3.48 7.24 5.57
N VAL A 81 4.33 6.23 5.41
CA VAL A 81 4.98 5.90 4.13
C VAL A 81 5.01 4.38 3.94
N LEU A 82 4.79 3.95 2.70
CA LEU A 82 4.88 2.56 2.26
C LEU A 82 5.74 2.51 1.00
N LEU A 83 6.68 1.56 0.93
CA LEU A 83 7.46 1.22 -0.26
C LEU A 83 7.25 -0.26 -0.59
N SER A 84 6.93 -0.54 -1.85
CA SER A 84 6.84 -1.89 -2.41
C SER A 84 7.58 -1.96 -3.74
N LEU A 85 8.55 -2.85 -3.82
CA LEU A 85 9.32 -3.17 -5.02
C LEU A 85 8.56 -4.19 -5.87
N ASP A 86 8.76 -4.12 -7.18
CA ASP A 86 8.19 -5.04 -8.17
C ASP A 86 6.65 -5.03 -8.21
N VAL A 87 6.06 -3.88 -7.86
CA VAL A 87 4.61 -3.66 -7.87
C VAL A 87 4.23 -2.58 -8.89
N VAL A 88 3.15 -2.84 -9.62
CA VAL A 88 2.50 -1.89 -10.52
C VAL A 88 1.04 -1.77 -10.10
N MET A 89 0.57 -0.54 -9.93
CA MET A 89 -0.84 -0.29 -9.61
C MET A 89 -1.70 -0.41 -10.88
N PRO A 90 -2.98 -0.80 -10.75
CA PRO A 90 -3.95 -0.75 -11.84
C PRO A 90 -4.06 0.65 -12.45
N GLU A 91 -4.38 0.72 -13.75
CA GLU A 91 -4.54 2.00 -14.45
C GLU A 91 -5.76 2.80 -13.97
N ASP A 92 -6.80 2.11 -13.48
CA ASP A 92 -7.97 2.78 -12.90
C ASP A 92 -7.75 3.11 -11.43
N TRP A 93 -7.17 4.28 -11.20
CA TRP A 93 -6.94 4.85 -9.86
C TRP A 93 -8.23 5.12 -9.09
N TRP A 94 -9.41 5.07 -9.72
CA TRP A 94 -10.68 5.28 -9.04
C TRP A 94 -11.37 3.98 -8.66
N SER A 95 -10.85 2.83 -9.06
CA SER A 95 -11.25 1.51 -8.56
C SER A 95 -10.71 1.28 -7.14
N MET A 96 -11.28 0.34 -6.37
CA MET A 96 -10.71 -0.01 -5.06
C MET A 96 -9.28 -0.52 -5.20
N GLU A 97 -9.03 -1.28 -6.28
CA GLU A 97 -7.73 -1.83 -6.65
C GLU A 97 -6.68 -0.73 -6.92
N GLY A 98 -7.10 0.43 -7.41
CA GLY A 98 -6.23 1.56 -7.72
C GLY A 98 -6.04 2.56 -6.57
N ARG A 99 -7.02 2.65 -5.64
CA ARG A 99 -7.02 3.61 -4.53
C ARG A 99 -6.27 3.16 -3.28
N SER A 100 -5.97 1.88 -3.14
CA SER A 100 -5.40 1.33 -1.90
C SER A 100 -4.47 0.14 -2.15
N TYR A 101 -3.62 -0.15 -1.18
CA TYR A 101 -2.72 -1.29 -1.24
C TYR A 101 -3.42 -2.54 -0.68
N ALA A 102 -3.94 -3.39 -1.56
CA ALA A 102 -4.55 -4.66 -1.17
C ALA A 102 -3.61 -5.84 -1.43
N VAL A 103 -3.20 -6.53 -0.36
CA VAL A 103 -2.22 -7.63 -0.45
C VAL A 103 -2.71 -8.78 -1.33
N TRP A 104 -4.01 -9.09 -1.33
CA TRP A 104 -4.57 -10.17 -2.17
C TRP A 104 -4.61 -9.82 -3.66
N GLN A 105 -4.64 -8.53 -4.02
CA GLN A 105 -4.59 -8.08 -5.41
C GLN A 105 -3.15 -7.99 -5.90
N LEU A 106 -2.26 -7.41 -5.08
CA LEU A 106 -0.86 -7.18 -5.44
C LEU A 106 0.04 -8.40 -5.18
N GLY A 107 -0.47 -9.41 -4.48
CA GLY A 107 0.21 -10.69 -4.26
C GLY A 107 1.34 -10.67 -3.22
N LYS A 108 1.63 -9.51 -2.61
CA LYS A 108 2.67 -9.36 -1.59
C LYS A 108 2.38 -8.22 -0.61
N THR A 109 2.95 -8.33 0.58
CA THR A 109 3.04 -7.21 1.53
C THR A 109 4.10 -6.21 1.07
N PRO A 110 4.05 -4.96 1.58
CA PRO A 110 5.10 -3.97 1.31
C PRO A 110 6.46 -4.44 1.80
N ASP A 111 7.52 -3.98 1.14
CA ASP A 111 8.90 -4.27 1.55
C ASP A 111 9.36 -3.36 2.70
N LEU A 112 8.78 -2.16 2.80
CA LEU A 112 9.08 -1.22 3.86
C LEU A 112 7.87 -0.37 4.20
N VAL A 113 7.69 -0.12 5.49
CA VAL A 113 6.77 0.92 5.98
C VAL A 113 7.50 1.84 6.97
N VAL A 114 7.13 3.11 6.96
CA VAL A 114 7.61 4.12 7.91
C VAL A 114 6.42 4.71 8.64
N GLU A 115 6.59 4.89 9.94
CA GLU A 115 5.69 5.66 10.81
C GLU A 115 6.46 6.85 11.38
N ILE A 116 5.83 8.02 11.41
CA ILE A 116 6.39 9.30 11.81
C ILE A 116 5.65 9.74 13.06
N VAL A 117 6.38 9.79 14.17
CA VAL A 117 5.78 10.11 15.47
C VAL A 117 5.39 11.57 15.47
N SER A 118 4.08 11.83 15.41
CA SER A 118 3.51 13.18 15.37
C SER A 118 3.11 13.67 16.76
N ASN A 119 2.83 12.75 17.70
CA ASN A 119 2.56 12.99 19.11
C ASN A 119 2.58 11.66 19.90
N ARG A 120 2.45 11.71 21.23
CA ARG A 120 2.45 10.52 22.11
C ARG A 120 1.21 9.60 22.03
N LYS A 121 0.22 9.90 21.17
CA LYS A 121 -1.04 9.13 21.08
C LYS A 121 -1.05 8.10 19.95
N GLY A 122 -0.08 8.10 19.04
CA GLY A 122 -0.16 7.34 17.79
C GLY A 122 -0.04 5.82 17.92
N ASP A 123 0.30 5.30 19.10
CA ASP A 123 0.48 3.86 19.38
C ASP A 123 1.39 3.17 18.34
N GLU A 124 2.37 3.90 17.82
CA GLU A 124 3.22 3.44 16.73
C GLU A 124 3.99 2.16 17.13
N LEU A 125 4.43 2.08 18.39
CA LEU A 125 5.12 0.90 18.94
C LEU A 125 4.21 -0.16 19.57
N GLY A 126 2.90 0.05 19.63
CA GLY A 126 1.96 -0.87 20.27
C GLY A 126 1.26 -1.78 19.28
N ASP A 127 -0.03 -1.55 19.08
CA ASP A 127 -0.87 -2.38 18.22
C ASP A 127 -0.48 -2.26 16.73
N LYS A 128 0.01 -1.10 16.30
CA LYS A 128 0.38 -0.88 14.90
C LYS A 128 1.58 -1.73 14.50
N LEU A 129 2.65 -1.74 15.32
CA LEU A 129 3.81 -2.61 15.14
C LEU A 129 3.40 -4.10 15.07
N ARG A 130 2.60 -4.57 16.03
CA ARG A 130 2.13 -5.97 16.05
C ARG A 130 1.35 -6.35 14.80
N LYS A 131 0.55 -5.44 14.26
CA LYS A 131 -0.14 -5.68 12.99
C LYS A 131 0.84 -5.81 11.82
N TYR A 132 1.86 -4.95 11.73
CA TYR A 132 2.89 -5.09 10.69
C TYR A 132 3.70 -6.38 10.81
N GLU A 133 3.97 -6.86 12.03
CA GLU A 133 4.58 -8.17 12.26
C GLU A 133 3.68 -9.32 11.76
N GLN A 134 2.38 -9.26 12.05
CA GLN A 134 1.40 -10.23 11.55
C GLN A 134 1.33 -10.20 10.01
N LEU A 135 1.43 -9.00 9.43
CA LEU A 135 1.54 -8.78 7.98
C LEU A 135 2.83 -9.35 7.38
N ARG A 136 3.86 -9.63 8.18
CA ARG A 136 5.21 -9.99 7.71
C ARG A 136 5.80 -8.91 6.81
N VAL A 137 5.57 -7.64 7.13
CA VAL A 137 6.34 -6.55 6.52
C VAL A 137 7.79 -6.71 7.00
N PRO A 138 8.77 -6.82 6.09
CA PRO A 138 10.12 -7.20 6.49
C PRO A 138 10.90 -6.04 7.12
N ILE A 139 10.55 -4.79 6.80
CA ILE A 139 11.20 -3.60 7.35
C ILE A 139 10.14 -2.62 7.85
N TYR A 140 10.20 -2.33 9.15
CA TYR A 140 9.37 -1.34 9.81
C TYR A 140 10.25 -0.29 10.49
N VAL A 141 10.06 0.99 10.13
CA VAL A 141 10.85 2.11 10.64
C VAL A 141 9.96 3.09 11.39
N VAL A 142 10.38 3.49 12.59
CA VAL A 142 9.75 4.59 13.34
C VAL A 142 10.67 5.78 13.36
N LEU A 143 10.23 6.89 12.76
CA LEU A 143 10.91 8.16 12.79
C LEU A 143 10.37 8.99 13.96
N ASP A 144 11.14 9.04 15.05
CA ASP A 144 10.83 9.82 16.24
C ASP A 144 11.78 11.02 16.38
N PRO A 145 11.52 12.12 15.64
CA PRO A 145 12.43 13.27 15.56
C PRO A 145 12.58 13.99 16.90
N ASP A 146 11.55 13.94 17.74
CA ASP A 146 11.45 14.66 19.02
C ASP A 146 11.61 13.73 20.24
N ARG A 147 12.00 12.46 20.00
CA ARG A 147 12.25 11.46 21.06
C ARG A 147 11.07 11.29 22.01
N GLN A 148 9.86 11.27 21.46
CA GLN A 148 8.63 11.13 22.20
C GLN A 148 8.36 9.70 22.66
N ILE A 149 9.04 8.72 22.06
CA ILE A 149 8.95 7.31 22.38
C ILE A 149 10.21 6.90 23.15
N GLN A 150 10.02 6.25 24.31
CA GLN A 150 11.08 5.78 25.21
C GLN A 150 11.05 4.26 25.32
#